data_AF-A0A9P7FRR3-F1
#
_entry.id   AF-A0A9P7FRR3-F1
#
_cell.length_a   1.000
_cell.length_b   1.000
_cell.length_c   1.000
_cell.angle_alpha   90.00
_cell.angle_beta   90.00
_cell.angle_gamma   90.00
#
_symmetry.space_group_name_H-M   'P 1'
#
loop_
_entity.id
_entity.type
_entity.pdbx_description
1 polymer ?
#
loop_
_entity_poly.entity_id
_entity_poly.type
_entity_poly.pdbx_seq_one_letter_code
_entity_poly.pdbx_strand_id
1 'polypeptide(L)'
;MADKKLEPGKQYPFGRRSEGQDPWKLPRAADVFDKLLKKSRHEDHANNINSLVAALACVISRGQLSLHRVDENRLEYNQTSPFLDLSPLYGTNKSESDTVRAKDGTGMLSPDCYYDIRATFLPPAVSALLILWNRNHNYIARHLLLNNERKEWKEPSDPNLENGITPPWLLAQDDQIFEIARAINCVQFMNVVVEDFLKILCGLSHTGPGSNLNILAVVKDLAQVAKGKGHTSTVEFSLLHSEWSSLFSQKDVQAFKEKMAVFSGNRPENISDMMPREFNELLHQTTSKNPNRRQWNLADIRRGSNSRFKDQDLAHILYEATERAAGAVGARCIDSCFRSKELIMLERARKWKVGSLNQFRKFLGLKPLKSFEEWNSNPDVASAAKSLYGDSIDALELYVRCGTSSCAQLLIVPLAWSTG
;
A
#
# COMPACT_ATOMS: atom_id res chain seq x y z
N MET A 1 28.11 -12.67 -13.15
CA MET A 1 27.09 -11.77 -13.72
C MET A 1 26.83 -10.68 -12.69
N ALA A 2 26.97 -9.41 -13.09
CA ALA A 2 27.03 -8.27 -12.18
C ALA A 2 25.78 -8.14 -11.29
N ASP A 3 26.01 -7.83 -10.01
CA ASP A 3 25.01 -7.37 -9.04
C ASP A 3 24.25 -6.17 -9.64
N LYS A 4 23.07 -6.42 -10.19
CA LYS A 4 22.15 -5.34 -10.55
C LYS A 4 21.52 -4.82 -9.28
N LYS A 5 22.18 -3.86 -8.62
CA LYS A 5 21.50 -2.98 -7.67
C LYS A 5 20.31 -2.34 -8.40
N LEU A 6 19.12 -2.54 -7.87
CA LEU A 6 17.90 -1.95 -8.38
C LEU A 6 18.01 -0.42 -8.21
N GLU A 7 18.17 0.31 -9.31
CA GLU A 7 18.26 1.78 -9.29
C GLU A 7 16.90 2.46 -9.12
N PRO A 8 16.77 3.46 -8.22
CA PRO A 8 15.56 4.26 -8.07
C PRO A 8 15.04 4.81 -9.41
N GLY A 9 13.76 4.59 -9.71
CA GLY A 9 13.09 5.09 -10.91
C GLY A 9 13.09 4.14 -12.12
N LYS A 10 13.77 2.98 -12.05
CA LYS A 10 13.64 1.94 -13.09
C LYS A 10 12.40 1.09 -12.84
N GLN A 11 11.70 0.73 -13.93
CA GLN A 11 10.62 -0.25 -13.88
C GLN A 11 11.19 -1.66 -13.68
N TYR A 12 10.51 -2.48 -12.88
CA TYR A 12 10.89 -3.87 -12.66
C TYR A 12 9.77 -4.81 -13.06
N PRO A 13 10.07 -5.91 -13.78
CA PRO A 13 9.04 -6.90 -14.05
C PRO A 13 8.61 -7.55 -12.73
N PHE A 14 7.31 -7.82 -12.58
CA PHE A 14 6.83 -8.64 -11.48
C PHE A 14 7.40 -10.05 -11.61
N GLY A 15 7.82 -10.63 -10.48
CA GLY A 15 8.03 -12.07 -10.40
C GLY A 15 6.70 -12.82 -10.50
N ARG A 16 6.72 -14.04 -11.04
CA ARG A 16 5.63 -15.01 -10.90
C ARG A 16 6.19 -16.25 -10.21
N ARG A 17 5.48 -16.74 -9.19
CA ARG A 17 5.92 -17.91 -8.42
C ARG A 17 5.00 -19.12 -8.59
N SER A 18 3.75 -18.90 -9.01
CA SER A 18 2.81 -19.95 -9.41
C SER A 18 2.90 -20.27 -10.91
N GLU A 19 2.74 -21.54 -11.27
CA GLU A 19 2.51 -21.93 -12.67
C GLU A 19 1.18 -21.33 -13.17
N GLY A 20 1.15 -20.84 -14.41
CA GLY A 20 -0.05 -20.24 -14.97
C GLY A 20 -1.17 -21.26 -15.12
N GLN A 21 -2.43 -20.81 -15.02
CA GLN A 21 -3.57 -21.66 -15.32
C GLN A 21 -3.65 -21.96 -16.83
N ASP A 22 -3.82 -23.24 -17.18
CA ASP A 22 -4.37 -23.68 -18.48
C ASP A 22 -5.78 -23.09 -18.69
N PRO A 23 -6.31 -23.01 -19.93
CA PRO A 23 -7.50 -22.22 -20.24
C PRO A 23 -8.79 -22.86 -19.71
N TRP A 24 -8.99 -22.80 -18.40
CA TRP A 24 -10.29 -22.95 -17.77
C TRP A 24 -11.19 -21.82 -18.27
N LYS A 25 -12.46 -22.13 -18.56
CA LYS A 25 -13.48 -21.09 -18.79
C LYS A 25 -13.76 -20.41 -17.46
N LEU A 26 -12.96 -19.39 -17.12
CA LEU A 26 -13.16 -18.62 -15.91
C LEU A 26 -14.52 -17.90 -15.93
N PRO A 27 -15.22 -17.80 -14.79
CA PRO A 27 -16.47 -17.07 -14.70
C PRO A 27 -16.27 -15.58 -14.98
N ARG A 28 -17.35 -14.85 -15.32
CA ARG A 28 -17.23 -13.38 -15.48
C ARG A 28 -16.85 -12.75 -14.14
N ALA A 29 -15.92 -11.79 -14.16
CA ALA A 29 -15.44 -11.14 -12.93
C ALA A 29 -16.58 -10.49 -12.13
N ALA A 30 -17.61 -9.97 -12.82
CA ALA A 30 -18.83 -9.44 -12.21
C ALA A 30 -19.53 -10.50 -11.33
N ASP A 31 -19.74 -11.70 -11.85
CA ASP A 31 -20.41 -12.78 -11.13
C ASP A 31 -19.58 -13.24 -9.91
N VAL A 32 -18.25 -13.25 -10.04
CA VAL A 32 -17.34 -13.53 -8.93
C VAL A 32 -17.47 -12.48 -7.83
N PHE A 33 -17.44 -11.20 -8.20
CA PHE A 33 -17.60 -10.12 -7.22
C PHE A 33 -18.95 -10.20 -6.53
N ASP A 34 -20.04 -10.26 -7.29
CA ASP A 34 -21.40 -10.17 -6.77
C ASP A 34 -21.77 -11.39 -5.90
N LYS A 35 -21.26 -12.58 -6.19
CA LYS A 35 -21.56 -13.80 -5.42
C LYS A 35 -20.58 -14.11 -4.28
N LEU A 36 -19.29 -13.78 -4.44
CA LEU A 36 -18.23 -14.23 -3.53
C LEU A 36 -17.52 -13.11 -2.76
N LEU A 37 -17.51 -11.87 -3.28
CA LEU A 37 -16.72 -10.78 -2.69
C LEU A 37 -17.57 -9.69 -2.03
N LYS A 38 -18.73 -9.36 -2.63
CA LYS A 38 -19.64 -8.34 -2.16
C LYS A 38 -20.20 -8.70 -0.79
N LYS A 39 -20.08 -7.78 0.17
CA LYS A 39 -20.63 -7.94 1.51
C LYS A 39 -22.13 -7.75 1.53
N SER A 40 -22.80 -8.56 2.35
CA SER A 40 -24.23 -8.40 2.65
C SER A 40 -24.45 -7.43 3.82
N ARG A 41 -23.59 -7.51 4.85
CA ARG A 41 -23.59 -6.63 6.02
C ARG A 41 -22.17 -6.25 6.41
N HIS A 42 -22.03 -5.15 7.14
CA HIS A 42 -20.74 -4.83 7.76
C HIS A 42 -20.52 -5.73 8.97
N GLU A 43 -19.32 -6.26 9.08
CA GLU A 43 -18.85 -7.01 10.24
C GLU A 43 -17.47 -6.45 10.60
N ASP A 44 -17.25 -6.23 11.89
CA ASP A 44 -15.96 -5.83 12.40
C ASP A 44 -14.98 -7.00 12.36
N HIS A 45 -13.70 -6.68 12.30
CA HIS A 45 -12.66 -7.70 12.30
C HIS A 45 -12.70 -8.54 13.58
N ALA A 46 -12.67 -9.87 13.47
CA ALA A 46 -12.84 -10.78 14.62
C ALA A 46 -11.84 -10.53 15.77
N ASN A 47 -10.61 -10.12 15.44
CA ASN A 47 -9.57 -9.76 16.43
C ASN A 47 -9.65 -8.30 16.91
N ASN A 48 -10.68 -7.54 16.54
CA ASN A 48 -10.84 -6.12 16.85
C ASN A 48 -9.60 -5.26 16.54
N ILE A 49 -8.90 -5.57 15.44
CA ILE A 49 -7.85 -4.67 14.95
C ILE A 49 -8.49 -3.35 14.52
N ASN A 50 -7.81 -2.24 14.75
CA ASN A 50 -8.36 -0.93 14.46
C ASN A 50 -8.14 -0.49 13.00
N SER A 51 -8.87 0.54 12.58
CA SER A 51 -8.76 1.10 11.23
C SER A 51 -7.41 1.78 10.96
N LEU A 52 -6.65 2.15 12.00
CA LEU A 52 -5.28 2.65 11.85
C LEU A 52 -4.35 1.57 11.25
N VAL A 53 -4.53 0.29 11.61
CA VAL A 53 -3.82 -0.83 10.97
C VAL A 53 -4.13 -0.88 9.48
N ALA A 54 -5.40 -0.69 9.08
CA ALA A 54 -5.78 -0.64 7.66
C ALA A 54 -5.16 0.56 6.92
N ALA A 55 -5.02 1.69 7.61
CA ALA A 55 -4.36 2.87 7.06
C ALA A 55 -2.83 2.67 6.90
N LEU A 56 -2.17 2.10 7.91
CA LEU A 56 -0.74 1.77 7.85
C LEU A 56 -0.46 0.73 6.78
N ALA A 57 -1.31 -0.28 6.68
CA ALA A 57 -1.33 -1.21 5.58
C ALA A 57 -1.28 -0.40 4.28
N CYS A 58 -2.29 0.43 3.98
CA CYS A 58 -2.37 1.21 2.75
C CYS A 58 -1.10 2.00 2.37
N VAL A 59 -0.31 2.48 3.33
CA VAL A 59 1.00 3.09 3.11
C VAL A 59 2.02 2.05 2.61
N ILE A 60 2.11 0.91 3.28
CA ILE A 60 3.03 -0.21 2.95
C ILE A 60 2.79 -0.74 1.52
N SER A 61 1.56 -1.12 1.15
CA SER A 61 1.31 -1.65 -0.23
C SER A 61 1.59 -0.59 -1.29
N ARG A 62 1.34 0.68 -1.02
CA ARG A 62 1.72 1.73 -1.99
C ARG A 62 3.23 1.89 -2.09
N GLY A 63 3.94 1.74 -0.97
CA GLY A 63 5.40 1.73 -0.92
C GLY A 63 6.04 0.60 -1.70
N GLN A 64 5.44 -0.59 -1.66
CA GLN A 64 6.04 -1.82 -2.20
C GLN A 64 5.47 -2.30 -3.53
N LEU A 65 4.17 -2.09 -3.75
CA LEU A 65 3.39 -2.82 -4.76
C LEU A 65 2.70 -1.93 -5.78
N SER A 66 2.59 -0.64 -5.49
CA SER A 66 2.03 0.38 -6.38
C SER A 66 0.88 -0.15 -7.23
N LEU A 67 -0.16 -0.68 -6.57
CA LEU A 67 -1.32 -1.32 -7.22
C LEU A 67 -1.95 -0.45 -8.32
N HIS A 68 -1.66 0.84 -8.31
CA HIS A 68 -2.14 1.85 -9.24
C HIS A 68 -1.02 2.54 -10.08
N ARG A 69 0.27 2.18 -9.97
CA ARG A 69 1.35 2.57 -10.93
C ARG A 69 1.91 1.36 -11.68
N VAL A 70 1.06 0.37 -11.91
CA VAL A 70 1.38 -0.62 -12.95
C VAL A 70 1.47 0.14 -14.27
N ASP A 71 2.49 -0.13 -15.08
CA ASP A 71 2.56 0.46 -16.42
C ASP A 71 1.36 -0.06 -17.24
N GLU A 72 0.45 0.84 -17.60
CA GLU A 72 -0.77 0.48 -18.34
C GLU A 72 -0.45 -0.10 -19.74
N ASN A 73 0.69 0.26 -20.31
CA ASN A 73 1.19 -0.29 -21.58
C ASN A 73 1.93 -1.62 -21.38
N ARG A 74 2.44 -1.87 -20.17
CA ARG A 74 3.26 -3.03 -19.82
C ARG A 74 2.85 -3.57 -18.46
N LEU A 75 1.71 -4.24 -18.41
CA LEU A 75 1.05 -4.65 -17.17
C LEU A 75 1.94 -5.51 -16.26
N GLU A 76 2.93 -6.19 -16.82
CA GLU A 76 3.90 -7.00 -16.10
C GLU A 76 5.01 -6.20 -15.39
N TYR A 77 5.01 -4.86 -15.47
CA TYR A 77 6.01 -4.00 -14.84
C TYR A 77 5.45 -3.12 -13.71
N ASN A 78 6.17 -3.09 -12.60
CA ASN A 78 5.97 -2.16 -11.48
C ASN A 78 6.79 -0.87 -11.71
N GLN A 79 6.17 0.30 -11.58
CA GLN A 79 6.84 1.61 -11.65
C GLN A 79 7.33 2.11 -10.28
N THR A 80 7.28 1.28 -9.24
CA THR A 80 7.71 1.61 -7.88
C THR A 80 8.70 0.59 -7.37
N SER A 81 9.50 1.03 -6.40
CA SER A 81 10.44 0.20 -5.66
C SER A 81 9.71 -0.96 -4.96
N PRO A 82 10.26 -2.18 -4.97
CA PRO A 82 9.70 -3.29 -4.20
C PRO A 82 10.04 -3.22 -2.70
N PHE A 83 10.78 -2.20 -2.27
CA PHE A 83 11.27 -2.03 -0.90
C PHE A 83 10.38 -1.11 -0.06
N LEU A 84 10.57 -1.16 1.27
CA LEU A 84 9.94 -0.24 2.24
C LEU A 84 10.65 1.12 2.26
N ASP A 85 10.61 1.84 1.15
CA ASP A 85 11.39 3.06 0.93
C ASP A 85 10.58 4.36 1.10
N LEU A 86 9.35 4.25 1.64
CA LEU A 86 8.41 5.36 1.76
C LEU A 86 8.21 6.12 0.44
N SER A 87 8.24 5.45 -0.71
CA SER A 87 7.92 6.06 -2.01
C SER A 87 6.59 6.83 -2.09
N PRO A 88 5.53 6.57 -1.28
CA PRO A 88 4.36 7.43 -1.25
C PRO A 88 4.64 8.82 -0.66
N LEU A 89 5.66 8.94 0.19
CA LEU A 89 6.15 10.21 0.72
C LEU A 89 7.12 10.87 -0.26
N TYR A 90 8.14 10.14 -0.71
CA TYR A 90 9.28 10.71 -1.44
C TYR A 90 9.17 10.65 -2.96
N GLY A 91 8.32 9.79 -3.54
CA GLY A 91 8.40 9.44 -4.96
C GLY A 91 9.49 8.42 -5.27
N THR A 92 9.56 8.00 -6.53
CA THR A 92 10.41 6.87 -6.97
C THR A 92 11.67 7.30 -7.71
N ASN A 93 11.75 8.55 -8.18
CA ASN A 93 12.92 9.10 -8.86
C ASN A 93 13.19 10.55 -8.44
N LYS A 94 14.33 11.10 -8.85
CA LYS A 94 14.78 12.45 -8.45
C LYS A 94 13.80 13.55 -8.85
N SER A 95 13.21 13.46 -10.04
CA SER A 95 12.21 14.45 -10.49
C SER A 95 10.98 14.43 -9.58
N GLU A 96 10.53 13.24 -9.17
CA GLU A 96 9.41 13.09 -8.24
C GLU A 96 9.73 13.62 -6.84
N SER A 97 10.87 13.24 -6.27
CA SER A 97 11.27 13.69 -4.93
C SER A 97 11.50 15.19 -4.85
N ASP A 98 12.03 15.78 -5.93
CA ASP A 98 12.21 17.22 -6.02
C ASP A 98 10.90 18.01 -5.93
N THR A 99 9.75 17.41 -6.29
CA THR A 99 8.43 18.07 -6.14
C THR A 99 7.98 18.23 -4.69
N VAL A 100 8.51 17.43 -3.77
CA VAL A 100 8.12 17.44 -2.35
C VAL A 100 9.17 18.06 -1.43
N ARG A 101 10.39 18.29 -1.92
CA ARG A 101 11.52 18.87 -1.16
C ARG A 101 11.41 20.39 -1.02
N ALA A 102 11.97 20.94 0.06
CA ALA A 102 12.10 22.39 0.25
C ALA A 102 13.19 22.99 -0.66
N LYS A 103 14.31 22.27 -0.82
CA LYS A 103 15.50 22.69 -1.60
C LYS A 103 16.11 24.01 -1.14
N ASP A 104 16.12 24.23 0.17
CA ASP A 104 16.66 25.43 0.82
C ASP A 104 18.01 25.18 1.49
N GLY A 105 18.63 24.01 1.32
CA GLY A 105 19.90 23.65 1.96
C GLY A 105 19.73 22.89 3.27
N THR A 106 18.50 22.75 3.75
CA THR A 106 18.22 22.02 4.98
C THR A 106 18.06 20.51 4.76
N GLY A 107 17.91 20.07 3.51
CA GLY A 107 17.57 18.69 3.17
C GLY A 107 16.14 18.31 3.56
N MET A 108 15.30 19.26 3.99
CA MET A 108 13.94 18.99 4.45
C MET A 108 12.94 18.81 3.29
N LEU A 109 11.85 18.13 3.61
CA LEU A 109 10.63 18.14 2.82
C LEU A 109 9.83 19.42 3.08
N SER A 110 9.07 19.84 2.07
CA SER A 110 8.05 20.88 2.24
C SER A 110 7.07 20.46 3.35
N PRO A 111 6.64 21.39 4.22
CA PRO A 111 5.84 21.04 5.39
C PRO A 111 4.57 20.26 5.02
N ASP A 112 4.36 19.13 5.70
CA ASP A 112 3.18 18.26 5.58
C ASP A 112 2.86 17.85 4.12
N CYS A 113 3.88 17.74 3.27
CA CYS A 113 3.76 17.38 1.85
C CYS A 113 4.11 15.90 1.62
N TYR A 114 3.44 15.24 0.68
CA TYR A 114 3.77 13.88 0.27
C TYR A 114 3.55 13.70 -1.24
N TYR A 115 4.25 12.72 -1.82
CA TYR A 115 4.25 12.53 -3.26
C TYR A 115 2.96 11.88 -3.79
N ASP A 116 2.48 10.79 -3.19
CA ASP A 116 1.39 10.00 -3.76
C ASP A 116 0.00 10.59 -3.51
N ILE A 117 -0.45 11.39 -4.48
CA ILE A 117 -1.75 12.05 -4.56
C ILE A 117 -2.96 11.10 -4.44
N ARG A 118 -2.80 9.80 -4.74
CA ARG A 118 -3.89 8.82 -4.67
C ARG A 118 -4.30 8.52 -3.23
N ALA A 119 -3.50 8.92 -2.25
CA ALA A 119 -3.87 8.87 -0.84
C ALA A 119 -5.17 9.62 -0.53
N THR A 120 -5.56 10.56 -1.39
CA THR A 120 -6.82 11.32 -1.27
C THR A 120 -8.07 10.45 -1.35
N PHE A 121 -8.00 9.36 -2.12
CA PHE A 121 -9.09 8.39 -2.29
C PHE A 121 -9.12 7.33 -1.18
N LEU A 122 -8.35 7.53 -0.11
CA LEU A 122 -8.25 6.63 1.02
C LEU A 122 -8.80 7.27 2.29
N PRO A 123 -8.92 6.47 3.37
CA PRO A 123 -9.12 7.01 4.71
C PRO A 123 -8.16 8.17 5.01
N PRO A 124 -8.63 9.27 5.60
CA PRO A 124 -7.78 10.42 5.97
C PRO A 124 -6.58 10.05 6.83
N ALA A 125 -6.68 8.99 7.63
CA ALA A 125 -5.59 8.45 8.43
C ALA A 125 -4.34 8.08 7.60
N VAL A 126 -4.49 7.66 6.34
CA VAL A 126 -3.35 7.36 5.46
C VAL A 126 -2.52 8.61 5.18
N SER A 127 -3.17 9.70 4.80
CA SER A 127 -2.50 10.98 4.58
C SER A 127 -1.94 11.56 5.88
N ALA A 128 -2.64 11.42 7.00
CA ALA A 128 -2.12 11.83 8.31
C ALA A 128 -0.83 11.08 8.68
N LEU A 129 -0.75 9.76 8.43
CA LEU A 129 0.46 8.97 8.60
C LEU A 129 1.60 9.44 7.68
N LEU A 130 1.32 9.74 6.41
CA LEU A 130 2.33 10.28 5.48
C LEU A 130 2.85 11.65 5.95
N ILE A 131 1.98 12.48 6.51
CA ILE A 131 2.37 13.77 7.11
C ILE A 131 3.24 13.56 8.36
N LEU A 132 2.95 12.57 9.20
CA LEU A 132 3.83 12.24 10.32
C LEU A 132 5.21 11.77 9.84
N TRP A 133 5.27 10.93 8.81
CA TRP A 133 6.56 10.53 8.20
C TRP A 133 7.30 11.70 7.56
N ASN A 134 6.60 12.68 6.98
CA ASN A 134 7.18 13.95 6.52
C ASN A 134 7.79 14.73 7.69
N ARG A 135 7.04 14.91 8.78
CA ARG A 135 7.50 15.63 9.97
C ARG A 135 8.68 14.95 10.63
N ASN A 136 8.68 13.61 10.67
CA ASN A 136 9.80 12.84 11.19
C ASN A 136 11.06 13.00 10.31
N HIS A 137 10.92 12.99 8.99
CA HIS A 137 12.02 13.32 8.08
C HIS A 137 12.60 14.71 8.39
N ASN A 138 11.74 15.73 8.51
CA ASN A 138 12.17 17.09 8.80
C ASN A 138 12.81 17.23 10.18
N TYR A 139 12.33 16.48 11.17
CA TYR A 139 12.96 16.35 12.47
C TYR A 139 14.38 15.79 12.34
N ILE A 140 14.55 14.66 11.64
CA ILE A 140 15.86 14.03 11.41
C ILE A 140 16.81 14.99 10.68
N ALA A 141 16.39 15.58 9.56
CA ALA A 141 17.20 16.51 8.78
C ALA A 141 17.66 17.72 9.62
N ARG A 142 16.76 18.29 10.44
CA ARG A 142 17.11 19.35 11.40
C ARG A 142 18.15 18.89 12.40
N HIS A 143 18.00 17.68 12.94
CA HIS A 143 18.95 17.13 13.91
C HIS A 143 20.33 16.86 13.28
N LEU A 144 20.40 16.46 12.02
CA LEU A 144 21.67 16.32 11.29
C LEU A 144 22.40 17.67 11.18
N LEU A 145 21.68 18.75 10.81
CA LEU A 145 22.25 20.10 10.76
C LEU A 145 22.74 20.59 12.12
N LEU A 146 21.91 20.45 13.15
CA LEU A 146 22.23 20.92 14.50
C LEU A 146 23.40 20.16 15.13
N ASN A 147 23.52 18.86 14.86
CA ASN A 147 24.56 17.98 15.41
C ASN A 147 25.69 17.70 14.40
N ASN A 148 26.04 18.71 13.62
CA ASN A 148 27.10 18.65 12.62
C ASN A 148 28.49 18.83 13.25
N GLU A 149 28.95 17.82 14.01
CA GLU A 149 30.21 17.86 14.78
C GLU A 149 31.44 18.17 13.91
N ARG A 150 31.43 17.71 12.66
CA ARG A 150 32.53 17.92 11.69
C ARG A 150 32.47 19.27 10.99
N LYS A 151 31.43 20.08 11.23
CA LYS A 151 31.19 21.38 10.58
C LYS A 151 31.17 21.26 9.05
N GLU A 152 30.69 20.13 8.53
CA GLU A 152 30.61 19.86 7.08
C GLU A 152 29.47 20.68 6.43
N TRP A 153 28.36 20.85 7.13
CA TRP A 153 27.20 21.64 6.70
C TRP A 153 27.13 23.05 7.32
N LYS A 154 26.49 23.98 6.60
CA LYS A 154 26.24 25.35 7.06
C LYS A 154 24.74 25.62 7.18
N GLU A 155 24.35 26.40 8.19
CA GLU A 155 22.96 26.81 8.35
C GLU A 155 22.53 27.72 7.19
N PRO A 156 21.42 27.41 6.48
CA PRO A 156 20.95 28.20 5.35
C PRO A 156 20.43 29.60 5.69
N SER A 157 20.45 29.99 6.97
CA SER A 157 20.10 31.34 7.43
C SER A 157 21.31 32.28 7.47
N ASP A 158 22.47 31.85 6.94
CA ASP A 158 23.70 32.65 6.92
C ASP A 158 23.47 33.94 6.09
N PRO A 159 23.62 35.14 6.68
CA PRO A 159 23.40 36.42 6.00
C PRO A 159 24.36 36.66 4.83
N ASN A 160 25.38 35.81 4.63
CA ASN A 160 26.31 35.84 3.50
C ASN A 160 25.82 35.07 2.26
N LEU A 161 24.57 34.57 2.23
CA LEU A 161 23.96 34.01 1.02
C LEU A 161 23.67 35.15 0.02
N GLU A 162 24.67 35.48 -0.80
CA GLU A 162 24.62 36.57 -1.78
C GLU A 162 23.42 36.46 -2.75
N ASN A 163 22.70 37.59 -2.88
CA ASN A 163 22.00 38.06 -4.10
C ASN A 163 21.15 37.05 -4.89
N GLY A 164 20.28 36.29 -4.22
CA GLY A 164 19.14 35.63 -4.88
C GLY A 164 19.49 34.46 -5.82
N ILE A 165 20.75 34.01 -5.85
CA ILE A 165 21.18 32.79 -6.56
C ILE A 165 21.55 31.74 -5.52
N THR A 166 20.76 30.67 -5.46
CA THR A 166 21.06 29.49 -4.62
C THR A 166 22.42 28.91 -5.02
N PRO A 167 23.45 28.98 -4.17
CA PRO A 167 24.78 28.56 -4.58
C PRO A 167 24.83 27.03 -4.75
N PRO A 168 25.64 26.48 -5.69
CA PRO A 168 25.67 25.05 -5.98
C PRO A 168 25.96 24.16 -4.76
N TRP A 169 26.77 24.66 -3.81
CA TRP A 169 27.07 23.94 -2.58
C TRP A 169 25.84 23.77 -1.67
N LEU A 170 24.88 24.71 -1.70
CA LEU A 170 23.66 24.63 -0.89
C LEU A 170 22.74 23.52 -1.41
N LEU A 171 22.65 23.36 -2.73
CA LEU A 171 21.92 22.25 -3.35
C LEU A 171 22.60 20.91 -3.11
N ALA A 172 23.93 20.86 -3.16
CA ALA A 172 24.68 19.64 -2.85
C ALA A 172 24.52 19.22 -1.39
N GLN A 173 24.55 20.19 -0.46
CA GLN A 173 24.26 19.98 0.96
C GLN A 173 22.82 19.49 1.16
N ASP A 174 21.83 20.12 0.51
CA ASP A 174 20.44 19.72 0.58
C ASP A 174 20.26 18.26 0.13
N ASP A 175 20.86 17.88 -1.01
CA ASP A 175 20.85 16.52 -1.54
C ASP A 175 21.48 15.53 -0.55
N GLN A 176 22.62 15.88 0.06
CA GLN A 176 23.31 15.01 1.01
C GLN A 176 22.48 14.78 2.28
N ILE A 177 21.99 15.85 2.91
CA ILE A 177 21.20 15.75 4.15
C ILE A 177 19.88 15.03 3.88
N PHE A 178 19.23 15.33 2.75
CA PHE A 178 17.99 14.69 2.34
C PHE A 178 18.15 13.16 2.23
N GLU A 179 19.18 12.67 1.54
CA GLU A 179 19.37 11.22 1.36
C GLU A 179 19.71 10.52 2.69
N ILE A 180 20.49 11.15 3.58
CA ILE A 180 20.76 10.61 4.91
C ILE A 180 19.47 10.56 5.75
N ALA A 181 18.72 11.65 5.80
CA ALA A 181 17.46 11.73 6.53
C ALA A 181 16.42 10.75 5.98
N ARG A 182 16.34 10.61 4.65
CA ARG A 182 15.50 9.62 3.96
C ARG A 182 15.87 8.20 4.39
N ALA A 183 17.15 7.84 4.35
CA ALA A 183 17.61 6.51 4.73
C ALA A 183 17.23 6.17 6.18
N ILE A 184 17.48 7.09 7.14
CA ILE A 184 17.11 6.91 8.55
C ILE A 184 15.59 6.74 8.69
N ASN A 185 14.81 7.60 8.04
CA ASN A 185 13.35 7.56 8.12
C ASN A 185 12.77 6.26 7.56
N CYS A 186 13.32 5.75 6.44
CA CYS A 186 12.93 4.45 5.88
C CYS A 186 13.27 3.29 6.81
N VAL A 187 14.43 3.32 7.47
CA VAL A 187 14.80 2.30 8.48
C VAL A 187 13.85 2.31 9.67
N GLN A 188 13.48 3.49 10.16
CA GLN A 188 12.48 3.61 11.23
C GLN A 188 11.10 3.09 10.78
N PHE A 189 10.68 3.38 9.54
CA PHE A 189 9.46 2.83 8.97
C PHE A 189 9.51 1.29 8.88
N MET A 190 10.62 0.72 8.40
CA MET A 190 10.80 -0.73 8.37
C MET A 190 10.68 -1.36 9.77
N ASN A 191 11.27 -0.73 10.79
CA ASN A 191 11.15 -1.18 12.17
C ASN A 191 9.70 -1.18 12.66
N VAL A 192 8.94 -0.12 12.39
CA VAL A 192 7.49 -0.06 12.72
C VAL A 192 6.70 -1.17 12.00
N VAL A 193 7.05 -1.47 10.75
CA VAL A 193 6.39 -2.56 10.00
C VAL A 193 6.66 -3.91 10.66
N VAL A 194 7.92 -4.19 11.02
CA VAL A 194 8.32 -5.49 11.59
C VAL A 194 7.84 -5.65 13.03
N GLU A 195 8.07 -4.64 13.87
CA GLU A 195 7.88 -4.75 15.32
C GLU A 195 6.45 -4.43 15.77
N ASP A 196 5.68 -3.67 14.99
CA ASP A 196 4.31 -3.31 15.37
C ASP A 196 3.27 -3.90 14.41
N PHE A 197 3.39 -3.61 13.11
CA PHE A 197 2.36 -3.99 12.14
C PHE A 197 2.24 -5.51 11.96
N LEU A 198 3.37 -6.21 11.76
CA LEU A 198 3.35 -7.66 11.58
C LEU A 198 2.93 -8.40 12.84
N LYS A 199 3.31 -7.93 14.03
CA LYS A 199 2.85 -8.55 15.28
C LYS A 199 1.33 -8.52 15.41
N ILE A 200 0.70 -7.38 15.09
CA ILE A 200 -0.76 -7.23 15.12
C ILE A 200 -1.43 -8.21 14.16
N LEU A 201 -0.94 -8.29 12.92
CA LEU A 201 -1.52 -9.20 11.92
C LEU A 201 -1.34 -10.67 12.29
N CYS A 202 -0.23 -11.02 12.95
CA CYS A 202 0.04 -12.37 13.44
C CYS A 202 -0.68 -12.69 14.77
N GLY A 203 -1.36 -11.73 15.41
CA GLY A 203 -1.95 -11.90 16.73
C GLY A 203 -0.93 -12.11 17.85
N LEU A 204 0.29 -11.60 17.68
CA LEU A 204 1.37 -11.67 18.67
C LEU A 204 1.27 -10.53 19.69
N SER A 205 1.75 -10.77 20.92
CA SER A 205 1.72 -9.75 21.98
C SER A 205 2.64 -8.57 21.66
N HIS A 206 2.18 -7.36 22.01
CA HIS A 206 2.95 -6.12 21.89
C HIS A 206 4.12 -6.00 22.89
N THR A 207 4.06 -6.75 23.99
CA THR A 207 5.03 -6.71 25.09
C THR A 207 5.95 -7.94 25.06
N GLY A 208 7.26 -7.73 25.03
CA GLY A 208 8.30 -8.76 25.06
C GLY A 208 9.65 -8.22 24.59
N PRO A 209 10.75 -9.01 24.67
CA PRO A 209 11.99 -8.67 23.98
C PRO A 209 11.65 -8.38 22.51
N GLY A 210 12.28 -7.34 21.93
CA GLY A 210 12.10 -6.99 20.51
C GLY A 210 12.07 -8.27 19.70
N SER A 211 11.05 -8.43 18.87
CA SER A 211 10.77 -9.76 18.36
C SER A 211 12.00 -10.20 17.58
N ASN A 212 12.71 -11.21 18.09
CA ASN A 212 13.61 -12.02 17.28
C ASN A 212 12.81 -12.83 16.25
N LEU A 213 11.71 -12.25 15.72
CA LEU A 213 11.01 -12.57 14.50
C LEU A 213 12.03 -12.39 13.39
N ASN A 214 12.90 -13.40 13.30
CA ASN A 214 13.55 -13.73 12.08
C ASN A 214 12.45 -14.24 11.16
N ILE A 215 11.68 -13.30 10.62
CA ILE A 215 10.65 -13.53 9.64
C ILE A 215 11.23 -14.31 8.45
N LEU A 216 12.53 -14.13 8.18
CA LEU A 216 13.30 -14.86 7.19
C LEU A 216 13.65 -16.30 7.59
N ALA A 217 13.56 -16.69 8.87
CA ALA A 217 13.76 -18.07 9.29
C ALA A 217 12.65 -18.98 8.76
N VAL A 218 11.41 -18.48 8.69
CA VAL A 218 10.27 -19.18 8.05
C VAL A 218 10.48 -19.31 6.53
N VAL A 219 11.21 -18.36 5.95
CA VAL A 219 11.48 -18.28 4.50
C VAL A 219 12.71 -19.09 4.08
N LYS A 220 13.67 -19.31 4.99
CA LYS A 220 14.92 -20.05 4.71
C LYS A 220 14.66 -21.43 4.12
N ASP A 221 13.61 -22.11 4.56
CA ASP A 221 13.23 -23.43 4.05
C ASP A 221 12.31 -23.37 2.81
N LEU A 222 11.64 -22.23 2.57
CA LEU A 222 10.70 -22.02 1.47
C LEU A 222 11.35 -21.40 0.21
N ALA A 223 12.63 -21.04 0.26
CA ALA A 223 13.29 -20.30 -0.79
C ALA A 223 14.67 -20.87 -1.14
N GLN A 224 14.72 -21.71 -2.18
CA GLN A 224 15.85 -21.71 -3.10
C GLN A 224 15.88 -20.40 -3.92
N VAL A 225 15.88 -19.24 -3.25
CA VAL A 225 16.09 -17.97 -3.94
C VAL A 225 17.57 -17.89 -4.26
N ALA A 226 17.89 -17.92 -5.56
CA ALA A 226 19.26 -17.76 -6.03
C ALA A 226 19.84 -16.45 -5.47
N LYS A 227 20.81 -16.56 -4.55
CA LYS A 227 21.56 -15.41 -4.02
C LYS A 227 22.06 -14.56 -5.20
N GLY A 228 21.91 -13.23 -5.10
CA GLY A 228 22.43 -12.27 -6.09
C GLY A 228 21.47 -11.83 -7.21
N LYS A 229 20.18 -12.19 -7.18
CA LYS A 229 19.19 -11.70 -8.17
C LYS A 229 18.43 -10.41 -7.78
N GLY A 230 18.61 -9.91 -6.56
CA GLY A 230 17.83 -8.77 -6.03
C GLY A 230 16.40 -9.17 -5.62
N HIS A 231 15.72 -8.30 -4.84
CA HIS A 231 14.33 -8.51 -4.43
C HIS A 231 13.36 -8.02 -5.51
N THR A 232 12.37 -8.83 -5.89
CA THR A 232 11.31 -8.44 -6.83
C THR A 232 9.93 -8.75 -6.23
N SER A 233 9.04 -7.76 -6.27
CA SER A 233 7.63 -7.95 -5.92
C SER A 233 7.00 -8.97 -6.87
N THR A 234 6.13 -9.83 -6.36
CA THR A 234 5.42 -10.83 -7.18
C THR A 234 4.01 -10.39 -7.50
N VAL A 235 3.45 -10.87 -8.62
CA VAL A 235 2.04 -10.62 -8.96
C VAL A 235 1.10 -11.16 -7.90
N GLU A 236 1.42 -12.30 -7.28
CA GLU A 236 0.62 -12.90 -6.21
C GLU A 236 0.58 -11.99 -4.97
N PHE A 237 1.70 -11.37 -4.60
CA PHE A 237 1.76 -10.43 -3.49
C PHE A 237 0.91 -9.17 -3.77
N SER A 238 1.02 -8.62 -4.98
CA SER A 238 0.18 -7.49 -5.41
C SER A 238 -1.32 -7.80 -5.33
N LEU A 239 -1.74 -9.00 -5.69
CA LEU A 239 -3.15 -9.40 -5.65
C LEU A 239 -3.67 -9.54 -4.22
N LEU A 240 -2.94 -10.26 -3.36
CA LEU A 240 -3.37 -10.49 -1.97
C LEU A 240 -3.41 -9.18 -1.16
N HIS A 241 -2.54 -8.22 -1.44
CA HIS A 241 -2.54 -6.93 -0.74
C HIS A 241 -3.59 -5.93 -1.24
N SER A 242 -4.27 -6.23 -2.35
CA SER A 242 -5.46 -5.46 -2.74
C SER A 242 -6.64 -5.68 -1.78
N GLU A 243 -6.58 -6.73 -0.94
CA GLU A 243 -7.61 -7.13 0.02
C GLU A 243 -7.95 -6.07 1.06
N TRP A 244 -7.06 -5.12 1.32
CA TRP A 244 -7.22 -4.11 2.36
C TRP A 244 -8.42 -3.18 2.17
N SER A 245 -9.05 -3.17 0.98
CA SER A 245 -10.36 -2.52 0.80
C SER A 245 -11.43 -3.06 1.76
N SER A 246 -11.35 -4.32 2.23
CA SER A 246 -12.30 -4.85 3.23
C SER A 246 -11.96 -4.48 4.67
N LEU A 247 -10.72 -4.07 4.94
CA LEU A 247 -10.32 -3.62 6.27
C LEU A 247 -10.82 -2.21 6.59
N PHE A 248 -11.36 -1.47 5.61
CA PHE A 248 -11.91 -0.15 5.86
C PHE A 248 -13.13 -0.23 6.79
N SER A 249 -13.12 0.63 7.81
CA SER A 249 -14.24 0.76 8.74
C SER A 249 -15.49 1.26 8.02
N GLN A 250 -16.66 1.11 8.64
CA GLN A 250 -17.90 1.64 8.08
C GLN A 250 -17.81 3.15 7.78
N LYS A 251 -17.17 3.94 8.65
CA LYS A 251 -17.00 5.39 8.45
C LYS A 251 -16.08 5.69 7.28
N ASP A 252 -15.00 4.92 7.11
CA ASP A 252 -14.08 5.09 5.98
C ASP A 252 -14.76 4.80 4.64
N VAL A 253 -15.57 3.75 4.59
CA VAL A 253 -16.39 3.40 3.42
C VAL A 253 -17.38 4.52 3.11
N GLN A 254 -18.02 5.08 4.13
CA GLN A 254 -18.97 6.18 3.97
C GLN A 254 -18.28 7.45 3.46
N ALA A 255 -17.14 7.82 4.04
CA ALA A 255 -16.33 8.96 3.59
C ALA A 255 -15.84 8.78 2.15
N PHE A 256 -15.50 7.55 1.74
CA PHE A 256 -15.18 7.24 0.35
C PHE A 256 -16.37 7.47 -0.59
N LYS A 257 -17.57 6.99 -0.21
CA LYS A 257 -18.80 7.19 -0.99
C LYS A 257 -19.12 8.68 -1.18
N GLU A 258 -19.03 9.46 -0.11
CA GLU A 258 -19.26 10.90 -0.14
C GLU A 258 -18.27 11.63 -1.06
N LYS A 259 -16.97 11.35 -0.92
CA LYS A 259 -15.95 11.91 -1.82
C LYS A 259 -16.21 11.56 -3.27
N MET A 260 -16.50 10.30 -3.56
CA MET A 260 -16.76 9.83 -4.92
C MET A 260 -18.01 10.49 -5.53
N ALA A 261 -19.05 10.75 -4.72
CA ALA A 261 -20.24 11.47 -5.17
C ALA A 261 -19.93 12.93 -5.56
N VAL A 262 -19.06 13.60 -4.79
CA VAL A 262 -18.59 14.96 -5.12
C VAL A 262 -17.79 14.93 -6.43
N PHE A 263 -16.88 13.97 -6.60
CA PHE A 263 -16.06 13.84 -7.81
C PHE A 263 -16.89 13.49 -9.06
N SER A 264 -17.95 12.69 -8.92
CA SER A 264 -18.87 12.37 -10.03
C SER A 264 -19.87 13.51 -10.35
N GLY A 265 -19.75 14.67 -9.70
CA GLY A 265 -20.59 15.84 -9.95
C GLY A 265 -22.00 15.70 -9.37
N ASN A 266 -22.14 15.04 -8.22
CA ASN A 266 -23.42 14.75 -7.56
C ASN A 266 -24.43 13.99 -8.44
N ARG A 267 -23.98 13.33 -9.52
CA ARG A 267 -24.83 12.40 -10.26
C ARG A 267 -25.04 11.16 -9.40
N PRO A 268 -26.29 10.79 -9.06
CA PRO A 268 -26.57 9.57 -8.34
C PRO A 268 -26.58 8.39 -9.32
N GLU A 269 -25.48 8.19 -10.04
CA GLU A 269 -25.20 6.88 -10.59
C GLU A 269 -24.40 6.18 -9.51
N ASN A 270 -25.10 5.36 -8.73
CA ASN A 270 -24.58 4.54 -7.65
C ASN A 270 -23.13 4.15 -7.93
N ILE A 271 -22.17 4.61 -7.11
CA ILE A 271 -20.72 4.38 -7.32
C ILE A 271 -20.42 2.89 -7.54
N SER A 272 -21.27 2.02 -7.00
CA SER A 272 -21.21 0.57 -7.19
C SER A 272 -21.38 0.13 -8.65
N ASP A 273 -22.09 0.91 -9.46
CA ASP A 273 -22.44 0.64 -10.86
C ASP A 273 -21.47 1.31 -11.84
N MET A 274 -20.54 2.13 -11.34
CA MET A 274 -19.51 2.80 -12.14
C MET A 274 -18.67 1.79 -12.92
N MET A 275 -18.49 2.03 -14.22
CA MET A 275 -17.68 1.13 -15.04
C MET A 275 -16.19 1.31 -14.74
N PRO A 276 -15.37 0.24 -14.82
CA PRO A 276 -13.92 0.32 -14.61
C PRO A 276 -13.20 1.45 -15.36
N ARG A 277 -13.63 1.78 -16.58
CA ARG A 277 -13.04 2.87 -17.39
C ARG A 277 -13.33 4.23 -16.78
N GLU A 278 -14.58 4.49 -16.44
CA GLU A 278 -15.03 5.74 -15.80
C GLU A 278 -14.32 5.96 -14.47
N PHE A 279 -14.14 4.89 -13.69
CA PHE A 279 -13.38 4.94 -12.45
C PHE A 279 -11.93 5.39 -12.67
N ASN A 280 -11.24 4.81 -13.66
CA ASN A 280 -9.87 5.19 -14.00
C ASN A 280 -9.78 6.63 -14.53
N GLU A 281 -10.71 7.04 -15.40
CA GLU A 281 -10.78 8.40 -15.93
C GLU A 281 -10.98 9.43 -14.81
N LEU A 282 -11.85 9.14 -13.84
CA LEU A 282 -12.08 10.01 -12.69
C LEU A 282 -10.81 10.17 -11.82
N LEU A 283 -10.10 9.06 -11.58
CA LEU A 283 -8.82 9.08 -10.87
C LEU A 283 -7.79 9.93 -11.63
N HIS A 284 -7.65 9.74 -12.93
CA HIS A 284 -6.72 10.49 -13.77
C HIS A 284 -7.05 11.98 -13.82
N GLN A 285 -8.32 12.35 -13.98
CA GLN A 285 -8.76 13.76 -13.98
C GLN A 285 -8.50 14.44 -12.64
N THR A 286 -8.75 13.74 -11.53
CA THR A 286 -8.57 14.32 -10.19
C THR A 286 -7.08 14.49 -9.84
N THR A 287 -6.25 13.52 -10.23
CA THR A 287 -4.82 13.54 -9.93
C THR A 287 -4.01 14.48 -10.83
N SER A 288 -4.54 14.82 -12.01
CA SER A 288 -3.91 15.78 -12.94
C SER A 288 -4.28 17.25 -12.69
N LYS A 289 -5.42 17.54 -12.04
CA LYS A 289 -5.94 18.92 -11.88
C LYS A 289 -5.19 19.81 -10.88
N ASN A 290 -4.39 19.27 -9.97
CA ASN A 290 -3.62 20.09 -9.02
C ASN A 290 -2.16 19.60 -8.91
N PRO A 291 -1.24 20.15 -9.73
CA PRO A 291 0.14 19.70 -9.78
C PRO A 291 0.94 20.08 -8.53
N ASN A 292 0.48 21.07 -7.76
CA ASN A 292 1.21 21.53 -6.59
C ASN A 292 0.85 20.70 -5.36
N ARG A 293 1.64 19.65 -5.11
CA ARG A 293 1.51 18.74 -3.96
C ARG A 293 1.51 19.47 -2.62
N ARG A 294 2.08 20.68 -2.55
CA ARG A 294 2.18 21.50 -1.33
C ARG A 294 0.87 22.18 -0.92
N GLN A 295 -0.11 22.27 -1.83
CA GLN A 295 -1.38 22.98 -1.60
C GLN A 295 -2.56 22.03 -1.36
N TRP A 296 -2.29 20.73 -1.22
CA TRP A 296 -3.34 19.75 -0.99
C TRP A 296 -3.84 19.83 0.46
N ASN A 297 -5.16 19.97 0.59
CA ASN A 297 -5.89 19.86 1.85
C ASN A 297 -6.18 18.39 2.16
N LEU A 298 -6.21 18.06 3.45
CA LEU A 298 -6.52 16.72 3.94
C LEU A 298 -7.97 16.71 4.42
N ALA A 299 -8.85 15.96 3.74
CA ALA A 299 -10.27 15.93 4.08
C ALA A 299 -10.82 17.37 4.23
N ASP A 300 -11.43 17.69 5.37
CA ASP A 300 -11.99 19.00 5.66
C ASP A 300 -11.02 19.95 6.39
N ILE A 301 -9.80 19.49 6.71
CA ILE A 301 -8.81 20.30 7.41
C ILE A 301 -7.94 21.08 6.41
N ARG A 302 -7.67 22.34 6.74
CA ARG A 302 -6.88 23.26 5.93
C ARG A 302 -5.55 23.57 6.60
N ARG A 303 -4.54 23.85 5.78
CA ARG A 303 -3.24 24.31 6.26
C ARG A 303 -3.33 25.72 6.85
N GLY A 304 -2.51 25.98 7.86
CA GLY A 304 -2.27 27.33 8.36
C GLY A 304 -1.34 28.13 7.44
N SER A 305 -1.02 29.36 7.86
CA SER A 305 -0.12 30.27 7.14
C SER A 305 1.30 29.71 6.95
N ASN A 306 1.75 28.83 7.84
CA ASN A 306 3.04 28.13 7.77
C ASN A 306 3.02 26.87 6.87
N SER A 307 1.96 26.67 6.09
CA SER A 307 1.76 25.49 5.24
C SER A 307 1.66 24.15 5.99
N ARG A 308 1.53 24.15 7.33
CA ARG A 308 1.30 22.97 8.16
C ARG A 308 -0.17 22.84 8.55
N PHE A 309 -0.63 21.61 8.76
CA PHE A 309 -1.87 21.34 9.47
C PHE A 309 -1.68 21.51 10.98
N LYS A 310 -2.78 21.80 11.69
CA LYS A 310 -2.75 21.85 13.15
C LYS A 310 -2.54 20.45 13.71
N ASP A 311 -1.68 20.36 14.71
CA ASP A 311 -1.33 19.07 15.34
C ASP A 311 -2.57 18.39 15.93
N GLN A 312 -3.48 19.18 16.51
CA GLN A 312 -4.74 18.69 17.07
C GLN A 312 -5.64 18.01 16.01
N ASP A 313 -5.70 18.56 14.80
CA ASP A 313 -6.53 18.01 13.72
C ASP A 313 -5.96 16.66 13.24
N LEU A 314 -4.63 16.57 13.07
CA LEU A 314 -3.97 15.32 12.71
C LEU A 314 -4.10 14.27 13.81
N ALA A 315 -3.91 14.66 15.08
CA ALA A 315 -4.08 13.78 16.23
C ALA A 315 -5.50 13.25 16.33
N HIS A 316 -6.51 14.10 16.09
CA HIS A 316 -7.91 13.69 16.08
C HIS A 316 -8.20 12.64 15.00
N ILE A 317 -7.70 12.84 13.77
CA ILE A 317 -7.86 11.86 12.68
C ILE A 317 -7.27 10.49 13.07
N LEU A 318 -6.08 10.49 13.66
CA LEU A 318 -5.40 9.25 14.05
C LEU A 318 -6.07 8.58 15.26
N TYR A 319 -6.46 9.37 16.27
CA TYR A 319 -7.21 8.88 17.43
C TYR A 319 -8.52 8.22 17.00
N GLU A 320 -9.29 8.90 16.15
CA GLU A 320 -10.52 8.36 15.59
C GLU A 320 -10.28 7.05 14.80
N ALA A 321 -9.13 6.89 14.15
CA ALA A 321 -8.79 5.66 13.45
C ALA A 321 -8.37 4.52 14.41
N THR A 322 -7.81 4.86 15.57
CA THR A 322 -7.47 3.91 16.65
C THR A 322 -8.71 3.40 17.37
N GLU A 323 -9.72 4.25 17.61
CA GLU A 323 -10.95 3.89 18.33
C GLU A 323 -11.91 3.01 17.51
N ARG A 324 -11.75 2.97 16.18
CA ARG A 324 -12.65 2.22 15.30
C ARG A 324 -12.09 0.87 14.93
N ALA A 325 -12.94 -0.14 15.00
CA ALA A 325 -12.65 -1.45 14.43
C ALA A 325 -12.50 -1.35 12.90
N ALA A 326 -11.52 -2.10 12.38
CA ALA A 326 -11.41 -2.38 10.95
C ALA A 326 -12.51 -3.35 10.52
N GLY A 327 -12.84 -3.35 9.23
CA GLY A 327 -13.76 -4.34 8.67
C GLY A 327 -13.19 -5.76 8.66
N ALA A 328 -14.07 -6.74 8.65
CA ALA A 328 -13.70 -8.15 8.53
C ALA A 328 -12.98 -8.46 7.20
N VAL A 329 -12.19 -9.53 7.22
CA VAL A 329 -11.52 -10.09 6.04
C VAL A 329 -12.11 -11.46 5.71
N GLY A 330 -12.19 -11.76 4.42
CA GLY A 330 -12.69 -13.05 3.94
C GLY A 330 -13.68 -12.92 2.79
N ALA A 331 -14.45 -13.99 2.57
CA ALA A 331 -15.51 -13.99 1.59
C ALA A 331 -16.62 -13.01 1.98
N ARG A 332 -17.23 -12.36 0.98
CA ARG A 332 -18.34 -11.41 1.18
C ARG A 332 -18.03 -10.30 2.21
N CYS A 333 -16.84 -9.72 2.13
CA CYS A 333 -16.39 -8.64 3.03
C CYS A 333 -16.17 -7.28 2.34
N ILE A 334 -16.38 -7.18 1.02
CA ILE A 334 -16.11 -5.93 0.28
C ILE A 334 -17.39 -5.11 0.09
N ASP A 335 -17.32 -3.81 0.38
CA ASP A 335 -18.43 -2.90 0.05
C ASP A 335 -18.61 -2.74 -1.47
N SER A 336 -19.86 -2.58 -1.91
CA SER A 336 -20.20 -2.45 -3.32
C SER A 336 -19.55 -1.23 -3.97
N CYS A 337 -19.22 -0.18 -3.22
CA CYS A 337 -18.51 0.99 -3.76
C CYS A 337 -17.10 0.68 -4.29
N PHE A 338 -16.51 -0.46 -3.95
CA PHE A 338 -15.21 -0.89 -4.49
C PHE A 338 -15.33 -1.84 -5.70
N ARG A 339 -16.55 -2.12 -6.18
CA ARG A 339 -16.80 -3.09 -7.27
C ARG A 339 -15.89 -2.84 -8.47
N SER A 340 -15.85 -1.63 -9.01
CA SER A 340 -15.05 -1.30 -10.20
C SER A 340 -13.55 -1.60 -9.99
N LYS A 341 -13.01 -1.26 -8.81
CA LYS A 341 -11.62 -1.53 -8.44
C LYS A 341 -11.34 -3.05 -8.40
N GLU A 342 -12.22 -3.82 -7.77
CA GLU A 342 -12.03 -5.27 -7.63
C GLU A 342 -12.16 -6.00 -8.97
N LEU A 343 -13.05 -5.53 -9.86
CA LEU A 343 -13.15 -6.05 -11.23
C LEU A 343 -11.87 -5.80 -12.04
N ILE A 344 -11.29 -4.60 -11.94
CA ILE A 344 -10.00 -4.29 -12.56
C ILE A 344 -8.93 -5.26 -12.08
N MET A 345 -8.91 -5.55 -10.77
CA MET A 345 -7.90 -6.44 -10.19
C MET A 345 -8.09 -7.91 -10.56
N LEU A 346 -9.33 -8.41 -10.61
CA LEU A 346 -9.64 -9.75 -11.10
C LEU A 346 -9.17 -9.94 -12.55
N GLU A 347 -9.56 -9.01 -13.44
CA GLU A 347 -9.15 -9.07 -14.85
C GLU A 347 -7.64 -8.92 -15.01
N ARG A 348 -7.00 -8.13 -14.15
CA ARG A 348 -5.54 -8.00 -14.12
C ARG A 348 -4.85 -9.30 -13.68
N ALA A 349 -5.38 -10.00 -12.67
CA ALA A 349 -4.89 -11.31 -12.25
C ALA A 349 -4.91 -12.33 -13.39
N ARG A 350 -5.99 -12.34 -14.17
CA ARG A 350 -6.17 -13.20 -15.35
C ARG A 350 -5.18 -12.87 -16.46
N LYS A 351 -4.99 -11.58 -16.77
CA LYS A 351 -3.97 -11.12 -17.74
C LYS A 351 -2.56 -11.49 -17.30
N TRP A 352 -2.28 -11.39 -16.00
CA TRP A 352 -1.03 -11.85 -15.40
C TRP A 352 -0.88 -13.35 -15.33
N LYS A 353 -1.89 -14.14 -15.76
CA LYS A 353 -1.92 -15.60 -15.73
C LYS A 353 -1.50 -16.15 -14.37
N VAL A 354 -2.05 -15.59 -13.30
CA VAL A 354 -1.79 -16.07 -11.94
C VAL A 354 -2.39 -17.47 -11.76
N GLY A 355 -1.69 -18.33 -11.04
CA GLY A 355 -2.15 -19.69 -10.75
C GLY A 355 -3.40 -19.75 -9.86
N SER A 356 -3.98 -20.93 -9.75
CA SER A 356 -5.09 -21.20 -8.83
C SER A 356 -4.65 -21.10 -7.37
N LEU A 357 -5.63 -21.01 -6.47
CA LEU A 357 -5.37 -21.04 -5.03
C LEU A 357 -4.60 -22.31 -4.63
N ASN A 358 -4.95 -23.48 -5.18
CA ASN A 358 -4.26 -24.73 -4.88
C ASN A 358 -2.83 -24.79 -5.45
N GLN A 359 -2.59 -24.22 -6.64
CA GLN A 359 -1.22 -24.08 -7.17
C GLN A 359 -0.36 -23.19 -6.25
N PHE A 360 -0.91 -22.08 -5.77
CA PHE A 360 -0.21 -21.21 -4.83
C PHE A 360 0.02 -21.87 -3.46
N ARG A 361 -0.94 -22.63 -2.94
CA ARG A 361 -0.77 -23.43 -1.72
C ARG A 361 0.36 -24.45 -1.86
N LYS A 362 0.39 -25.21 -2.97
CA LYS A 362 1.48 -26.16 -3.27
C LYS A 362 2.84 -25.45 -3.30
N PHE A 363 2.90 -24.28 -3.95
CA PHE A 363 4.12 -23.47 -4.02
C PHE A 363 4.63 -23.08 -2.62
N LEU A 364 3.72 -22.75 -1.69
CA LEU A 364 4.06 -22.44 -0.29
C LEU A 364 4.31 -23.69 0.58
N GLY A 365 4.26 -24.90 0.03
CA GLY A 365 4.35 -26.15 0.80
C GLY A 365 3.09 -26.45 1.64
N LEU A 366 1.99 -25.73 1.41
CA LEU A 366 0.72 -25.95 2.10
C LEU A 366 -0.09 -27.07 1.42
N LYS A 367 -0.86 -27.80 2.23
CA LYS A 367 -1.75 -28.86 1.74
C LYS A 367 -2.81 -28.28 0.78
N PRO A 368 -2.97 -28.80 -0.45
CA PRO A 368 -4.05 -28.41 -1.35
C PRO A 368 -5.42 -28.69 -0.72
N LEU A 369 -6.37 -27.79 -0.98
CA LEU A 369 -7.77 -27.96 -0.61
C LEU A 369 -8.39 -29.05 -1.48
N LYS A 370 -9.23 -29.89 -0.90
CA LYS A 370 -9.90 -31.01 -1.59
C LYS A 370 -11.32 -30.66 -2.03
N SER A 371 -11.95 -29.68 -1.41
CA SER A 371 -13.31 -29.26 -1.75
C SER A 371 -13.58 -27.78 -1.41
N PHE A 372 -14.70 -27.25 -1.88
CA PHE A 372 -15.13 -25.88 -1.59
C PHE A 372 -15.56 -25.69 -0.13
N GLU A 373 -16.00 -26.76 0.53
CA GLU A 373 -16.36 -26.76 1.95
C GLU A 373 -15.11 -26.72 2.85
N GLU A 374 -13.99 -27.33 2.42
CA GLU A 374 -12.69 -27.15 3.09
C GLU A 374 -12.17 -25.71 2.91
N TRP A 375 -12.49 -25.07 1.79
CA TRP A 375 -12.15 -23.67 1.53
C TRP A 375 -12.97 -22.69 2.39
N ASN A 376 -14.28 -22.89 2.50
CA ASN A 376 -15.14 -22.00 3.27
C ASN A 376 -16.21 -22.77 4.03
N SER A 377 -16.23 -22.59 5.35
CA SER A 377 -17.22 -23.21 6.25
C SER A 377 -18.67 -22.75 6.00
N ASN A 378 -18.86 -21.60 5.33
CA ASN A 378 -20.20 -21.15 4.95
C ASN A 378 -20.68 -21.91 3.70
N PRO A 379 -21.72 -22.76 3.81
CA PRO A 379 -22.19 -23.59 2.70
C PRO A 379 -22.72 -22.78 1.52
N ASP A 380 -23.28 -21.59 1.75
CA ASP A 380 -23.78 -20.71 0.67
C ASP A 380 -22.63 -20.16 -0.17
N VAL A 381 -21.50 -19.85 0.47
CA VAL A 381 -20.31 -19.35 -0.21
C VAL A 381 -19.61 -20.47 -0.97
N ALA A 382 -19.46 -21.64 -0.33
CA ALA A 382 -18.88 -22.82 -0.96
C ALA A 382 -19.70 -23.26 -2.20
N SER A 383 -21.02 -23.33 -2.06
CA SER A 383 -21.95 -23.66 -3.15
C SER A 383 -21.92 -22.63 -4.28
N ALA A 384 -21.90 -21.33 -3.94
CA ALA A 384 -21.77 -20.27 -4.94
C ALA A 384 -20.44 -20.36 -5.71
N ALA A 385 -19.33 -20.68 -5.04
CA ALA A 385 -18.04 -20.86 -5.68
C ALA A 385 -18.03 -22.09 -6.59
N LYS A 386 -18.59 -23.22 -6.13
CA LYS A 386 -18.76 -24.43 -6.93
C LYS A 386 -19.62 -24.17 -8.18
N SER A 387 -20.69 -23.40 -8.06
CA SER A 387 -21.51 -23.01 -9.21
C SER A 387 -20.76 -22.14 -10.24
N LEU A 388 -19.76 -21.37 -9.81
CA LEU A 388 -18.99 -20.49 -10.69
C LEU A 388 -17.76 -21.18 -11.31
N TYR A 389 -17.07 -22.01 -10.56
CA TYR A 389 -15.81 -22.66 -10.94
C TYR A 389 -15.97 -24.13 -11.35
N GLY A 390 -17.18 -24.68 -11.24
CA GLY A 390 -17.48 -26.09 -11.52
C GLY A 390 -17.14 -27.00 -10.34
N ASP A 391 -17.08 -28.31 -10.61
CA ASP A 391 -16.90 -29.32 -9.57
C ASP A 391 -15.47 -29.40 -9.01
N SER A 392 -14.48 -28.82 -9.70
CA SER A 392 -13.09 -28.88 -9.28
C SER A 392 -12.66 -27.63 -8.50
N ILE A 393 -12.24 -27.83 -7.25
CA ILE A 393 -11.64 -26.79 -6.41
C ILE A 393 -10.32 -26.24 -6.98
N ASP A 394 -9.64 -26.99 -7.86
CA ASP A 394 -8.39 -26.56 -8.50
C ASP A 394 -8.59 -25.41 -9.50
N ALA A 395 -9.83 -25.15 -9.93
CA ALA A 395 -10.17 -24.03 -10.79
C ALA A 395 -10.31 -22.68 -10.05
N LEU A 396 -10.37 -22.71 -8.70
CA LEU A 396 -10.59 -21.51 -7.89
C LEU A 396 -9.40 -20.52 -8.02
N GLU A 397 -9.71 -19.30 -8.48
CA GLU A 397 -8.72 -18.22 -8.65
C GLU A 397 -8.10 -17.80 -7.31
N LEU A 398 -6.80 -17.48 -7.29
CA LEU A 398 -6.10 -17.00 -6.08
C LEU A 398 -6.73 -15.73 -5.48
N TYR A 399 -7.31 -14.87 -6.32
CA TYR A 399 -7.94 -13.62 -5.88
C TYR A 399 -9.22 -13.84 -5.06
N VAL A 400 -9.85 -15.01 -5.17
CA VAL A 400 -11.11 -15.27 -4.47
C VAL A 400 -10.83 -15.54 -3.00
N ARG A 401 -11.36 -14.65 -2.16
CA ARG A 401 -11.05 -14.58 -0.74
C ARG A 401 -11.60 -15.78 0.02
N CYS A 402 -10.74 -16.48 0.71
CA CYS A 402 -11.13 -17.52 1.66
C CYS A 402 -11.62 -16.87 2.96
N GLY A 403 -12.74 -17.36 3.50
CA GLY A 403 -13.33 -16.85 4.74
C GLY A 403 -12.80 -17.49 6.03
N THR A 404 -11.68 -18.22 5.99
CA THR A 404 -11.13 -18.91 7.17
C THR A 404 -9.87 -18.25 7.70
N SER A 405 -9.64 -18.36 9.02
CA SER A 405 -8.44 -17.91 9.74
C SER A 405 -7.12 -18.45 9.16
N SER A 406 -7.16 -19.53 8.38
CA SER A 406 -6.01 -20.08 7.66
C SER A 406 -5.41 -19.14 6.61
N CYS A 407 -6.15 -18.10 6.18
CA CYS A 407 -5.68 -17.14 5.18
C CYS A 407 -4.92 -15.94 5.73
N ALA A 408 -4.95 -15.68 7.04
CA ALA A 408 -4.03 -14.72 7.66
C ALA A 408 -2.57 -15.09 7.34
N GLN A 409 -2.26 -16.39 7.28
CA GLN A 409 -0.93 -16.89 6.90
C GLN A 409 -0.54 -16.52 5.45
N LEU A 410 -1.49 -16.41 4.52
CA LEU A 410 -1.20 -16.07 3.13
C LEU A 410 -0.86 -14.58 2.93
N LEU A 411 -1.39 -13.69 3.79
CA LEU A 411 -1.07 -12.26 3.79
C LEU A 411 0.31 -11.96 4.43
N ILE A 412 0.75 -12.78 5.38
CA ILE A 412 1.98 -12.55 6.16
C ILE A 412 3.25 -13.02 5.41
N VAL A 413 3.19 -14.19 4.75
CA VAL A 413 4.35 -14.83 4.12
C VAL A 413 5.05 -13.98 3.03
N PRO A 414 4.36 -13.18 2.21
CA PRO A 414 5.05 -12.37 1.23
C PRO A 414 5.52 -10.99 1.76
N LEU A 415 4.91 -10.44 2.83
CA LEU A 415 5.46 -9.26 3.54
C LEU A 415 6.84 -9.59 4.12
N ALA A 416 6.98 -10.80 4.67
CA ALA A 416 8.23 -11.37 5.14
C ALA A 416 9.38 -11.37 4.12
N TRP A 417 9.05 -11.51 2.83
CA TRP A 417 10.05 -11.54 1.76
C TRP A 417 10.58 -10.16 1.41
N SER A 418 9.79 -9.11 1.68
CA SER A 418 10.10 -7.72 1.33
C SER A 418 10.87 -6.96 2.41
N THR A 419 10.93 -7.53 3.62
CA THR A 419 11.74 -7.04 4.75
C THR A 419 13.12 -7.71 4.81
N GLY A 420 13.45 -8.59 3.86
CA GLY A 420 14.62 -9.48 3.87
C GLY A 420 15.74 -9.16 2.91
#